data_AF-A0A131ZAX2-F1
#
_entry.id   AF-A0A131ZAX2-F1
#
_cell.length_a   1.000
_cell.length_b   1.000
_cell.length_c   1.000
_cell.angle_alpha   90.00
_cell.angle_beta   90.00
_cell.angle_gamma   90.00
#
_symmetry.space_group_name_H-M   'P 1'
#
loop_
_entity.id
_entity.type
_entity.pdbx_description
1 polymer ?
#
loop_
_entity_poly.entity_id
_entity_poly.type
_entity_poly.pdbx_seq_one_letter_code
_entity_poly.pdbx_strand_id
1 'polypeptide(L)'
;GPTQLWLASAFHHGLIPVQKLRHKDQLCNEQTICAEGTCCLEVNNSPRLCKALGKRGDLCSPRMLTNVYVDFCPCGVNQGTCQRGYCV
;
A
#
# COMPACT_ATOMS: atom_id res chain seq x y z
N GLY A 1 -10.71 -18.27 -9.15
CA GLY A 1 -11.46 -17.05 -9.50
C GLY A 1 -10.50 -15.87 -9.46
N PRO A 2 -10.58 -14.90 -10.38
CA PRO A 2 -9.58 -13.85 -10.42
C PRO A 2 -9.78 -12.90 -9.23
N THR A 3 -8.78 -12.88 -8.37
CA THR A 3 -8.66 -12.09 -7.16
C THR A 3 -8.73 -10.60 -7.54
N GLN A 4 -9.77 -9.89 -7.09
CA GLN A 4 -9.82 -8.42 -7.15
C GLN A 4 -8.78 -7.85 -6.18
N LEU A 5 -7.52 -7.85 -6.61
CA LEU A 5 -6.55 -6.88 -6.17
C LEU A 5 -7.11 -5.52 -6.59
N TRP A 6 -7.42 -4.67 -5.62
CA TRP A 6 -7.60 -3.23 -5.86
C TRP A 6 -6.23 -2.66 -6.24
N LEU A 7 -5.76 -3.06 -7.43
CA LEU A 7 -4.79 -2.33 -8.20
C LEU A 7 -5.57 -1.13 -8.68
N ALA A 8 -5.25 0.06 -8.17
CA ALA A 8 -5.40 1.25 -8.99
C ALA A 8 -4.47 1.04 -10.20
N SER A 9 -4.94 0.23 -11.16
CA SER A 9 -4.28 0.02 -12.43
C SER A 9 -4.23 1.37 -13.14
N ALA A 10 -3.18 1.60 -13.92
CA ALA A 10 -3.00 2.79 -14.75
C ALA A 10 -4.24 3.20 -15.58
N PHE A 11 -5.18 2.27 -15.79
CA PHE A 11 -6.47 2.48 -16.45
C PHE A 11 -7.48 3.34 -15.68
N HIS A 12 -7.28 3.60 -14.38
CA HIS A 12 -8.23 4.37 -13.54
C HIS A 12 -7.78 5.79 -13.19
N HIS A 13 -6.72 6.30 -13.82
CA HIS A 13 -6.21 7.66 -13.56
C HIS A 13 -7.25 8.77 -13.77
N GLY A 14 -8.30 8.54 -14.56
CA GLY A 14 -9.39 9.50 -14.78
C GLY A 14 -10.57 9.41 -13.79
N LEU A 15 -10.60 8.41 -12.89
CA LEU A 15 -11.75 8.12 -12.00
C LEU A 15 -11.44 8.26 -10.51
N ILE A 16 -10.17 8.41 -10.13
CA ILE A 16 -9.80 8.69 -8.75
C ILE A 16 -9.90 10.21 -8.54
N PRO A 17 -10.78 10.71 -7.65
CA PRO A 17 -10.81 12.12 -7.33
C PRO A 17 -9.41 12.54 -6.87
N VAL A 18 -8.78 13.48 -7.57
CA VAL A 18 -7.41 13.98 -7.27
C VAL A 18 -7.24 14.32 -5.78
N GLN A 19 -8.33 14.73 -5.15
CA GLN A 19 -8.43 15.03 -3.72
C GLN A 19 -8.07 13.85 -2.79
N LYS A 20 -8.25 12.60 -3.24
CA LYS A 20 -7.97 11.37 -2.49
C LYS A 20 -6.58 10.78 -2.78
N LEU A 21 -5.88 11.26 -3.80
CA LEU A 21 -4.54 10.80 -4.14
C LEU A 21 -3.49 11.46 -3.24
N ARG A 22 -2.57 10.66 -2.70
CA ARG A 22 -1.41 11.13 -1.94
C ARG A 22 -0.13 10.52 -2.47
N HIS A 23 0.91 11.32 -2.55
CA HIS A 23 2.25 10.91 -2.94
C HIS A 23 3.04 10.38 -1.74
N LYS A 24 4.20 9.80 -2.03
CA LYS A 24 5.13 9.30 -1.02
C LYS A 24 5.41 10.37 0.05
N ASP A 25 5.46 9.93 1.30
CA ASP A 25 5.74 10.70 2.51
C ASP A 25 4.68 11.77 2.85
N GLN A 26 3.52 11.77 2.17
CA GLN A 26 2.37 12.60 2.55
C GLN A 26 1.46 11.89 3.55
N LEU A 27 0.76 12.70 4.35
CA LEU A 27 -0.26 12.23 5.29
C LEU A 27 -1.38 11.49 4.56
N CYS A 28 -1.74 10.32 5.09
CA CYS A 28 -2.77 9.46 4.54
C CYS A 28 -3.70 8.94 5.64
N ASN A 29 -4.86 8.43 5.23
CA ASN A 29 -5.85 7.81 6.11
C ASN A 29 -6.57 6.68 5.37
N GLU A 30 -7.59 6.08 5.99
CA GLU A 30 -8.36 4.96 5.44
C GLU A 30 -9.07 5.28 4.11
N GLN A 31 -9.36 6.56 3.86
CA GLN A 31 -10.03 7.03 2.65
C GLN A 31 -9.05 7.51 1.56
N THR A 32 -7.76 7.51 1.87
CA THR A 32 -6.70 7.97 0.99
C THR A 32 -6.24 6.84 0.09
N ILE A 33 -5.99 7.16 -1.18
CA ILE A 33 -5.31 6.28 -2.11
C ILE A 33 -3.88 6.81 -2.26
N CYS A 34 -2.89 6.05 -1.77
CA CYS A 34 -1.50 6.38 -2.01
C CYS A 34 -1.12 6.07 -3.47
N ALA A 35 -0.19 6.84 -4.02
CA ALA A 35 0.30 6.67 -5.38
C ALA A 35 0.81 5.24 -5.64
N GLU A 36 0.83 4.83 -6.91
CA GLU A 36 1.30 3.50 -7.29
C GLU A 36 2.68 3.19 -6.68
N GLY A 37 2.85 1.97 -6.18
CA GLY A 37 4.08 1.58 -5.50
C GLY A 37 4.20 2.07 -4.06
N THR A 38 3.14 2.67 -3.48
CA THR A 38 3.11 3.08 -2.08
C THR A 38 1.87 2.57 -1.33
N CYS A 39 1.95 2.46 0.00
CA CYS A 39 0.85 2.12 0.91
C CYS A 39 0.73 3.15 2.03
N CYS A 40 -0.46 3.30 2.62
CA CYS A 40 -0.62 4.13 3.81
C CYS A 40 -0.13 3.36 5.03
N LEU A 41 0.95 3.82 5.68
CA LEU A 41 1.62 3.11 6.75
C LEU A 41 1.55 3.87 8.07
N GLU A 42 1.18 3.18 9.14
CA GLU A 42 1.29 3.59 10.54
C GLU A 42 2.43 2.82 11.21
N VAL A 43 3.35 3.52 11.87
CA VAL A 43 4.46 2.89 12.61
C VAL A 43 4.43 3.41 14.04
N ASN A 44 4.27 2.51 15.03
CA ASN A 44 4.30 2.88 16.46
C ASN A 44 3.38 4.07 16.83
N ASN A 45 2.13 4.09 16.35
CA ASN A 45 1.18 5.20 16.55
C ASN A 45 1.66 6.58 16.01
N SER A 46 2.66 6.59 15.12
CA SER A 46 3.09 7.80 14.42
C SER A 46 2.08 8.23 13.37
N PRO A 47 2.13 9.50 12.89
CA PRO A 47 1.30 9.95 11.79
C PRO A 47 1.41 9.01 10.59
N ARG A 48 0.26 8.65 10.02
CA ARG A 48 0.15 7.75 8.87
C ARG A 48 0.68 8.43 7.62
N LEU A 49 1.64 7.79 6.95
CA LEU A 49 2.27 8.33 5.75
C LEU A 49 2.24 7.33 4.60
N CYS A 50 2.13 7.82 3.37
CA CYS A 50 2.32 6.96 2.20
C CYS A 50 3.79 6.52 2.10
N LYS A 51 4.09 5.24 2.29
CA LYS A 51 5.45 4.67 2.24
C LYS A 51 5.57 3.66 1.11
N ALA A 52 6.80 3.39 0.68
CA ALA A 52 7.05 2.46 -0.41
C ALA A 52 6.60 1.03 -0.06
N LEU A 53 6.09 0.30 -1.06
CA LEU A 53 5.82 -1.12 -0.94
C LEU A 53 7.13 -1.91 -0.71
N GLY A 54 7.02 -3.06 -0.04
CA GLY A 54 8.15 -3.95 0.21
C GLY A 54 8.66 -4.60 -1.07
N LYS A 55 9.98 -4.71 -1.21
CA LYS A 55 10.64 -5.45 -2.28
C LYS A 55 10.89 -6.89 -1.86
N ARG A 56 11.26 -7.76 -2.81
CA ARG A 56 11.63 -9.14 -2.49
C ARG A 56 12.73 -9.15 -1.43
N GLY A 57 12.52 -9.90 -0.35
CA GLY A 57 13.39 -9.99 0.81
C GLY A 57 13.10 -8.98 1.93
N ASP A 58 12.32 -7.94 1.67
CA ASP A 58 11.91 -6.98 2.70
C ASP A 58 10.86 -7.59 3.63
N LEU A 59 10.78 -7.01 4.83
CA LEU A 59 9.69 -7.26 5.76
C LEU A 59 8.36 -6.73 5.19
N CYS A 60 7.29 -7.46 5.44
CA CYS A 60 5.96 -7.12 4.98
C CYS A 60 4.89 -7.48 6.01
N SER A 61 3.79 -6.73 5.97
CA SER A 61 2.57 -7.08 6.68
C SER A 61 1.58 -7.74 5.73
N PRO A 62 0.79 -8.72 6.21
CA PRO A 62 -0.29 -9.30 5.42
C PRO A 62 -1.35 -8.25 5.08
N ARG A 63 -2.18 -8.54 4.07
CA ARG A 63 -3.23 -7.63 3.62
C ARG A 63 -4.23 -7.37 4.74
N MET A 64 -4.44 -6.10 5.06
CA MET A 64 -5.42 -5.65 6.05
C MET A 64 -6.80 -5.45 5.42
N LEU A 65 -7.84 -5.43 6.26
CA LEU A 65 -9.21 -5.08 5.85
C LEU A 65 -9.34 -3.57 5.53
N THR A 66 -8.46 -2.74 6.10
CA THR A 66 -8.41 -1.30 5.87
C THR A 66 -7.28 -0.94 4.89
N ASN A 67 -7.32 0.28 4.35
CA ASN A 67 -6.24 0.82 3.50
C ASN A 67 -4.99 1.25 4.29
N VAL A 68 -4.99 1.07 5.61
CA VAL A 68 -3.88 1.44 6.49
C VAL A 68 -3.17 0.18 6.94
N TYR A 69 -1.87 0.15 6.71
CA TYR A 69 -0.98 -0.92 7.14
C TYR A 69 -0.28 -0.52 8.43
N VAL A 70 0.02 -1.51 9.26
CA VAL A 70 0.74 -1.32 10.53
C VAL A 70 2.11 -1.96 10.39
N ASP A 71 3.12 -1.23 10.84
CA ASP A 71 4.56 -1.55 10.87
C ASP A 71 5.24 -1.70 9.50
N PHE A 72 4.66 -2.46 8.57
CA PHE A 72 5.21 -2.68 7.24
C PHE A 72 4.15 -2.58 6.12
N CYS A 73 4.57 -2.07 4.96
CA CYS A 73 3.76 -2.13 3.75
C CYS A 73 3.70 -3.58 3.20
N PRO A 74 2.70 -3.90 2.37
CA PRO A 74 2.66 -5.18 1.67
C PRO A 74 3.74 -5.21 0.57
N CYS A 75 3.95 -6.40 0.01
CA CYS A 75 4.86 -6.58 -1.11
C CYS A 75 4.37 -5.84 -2.35
N GLY A 76 5.32 -5.23 -3.06
CA GLY A 76 5.07 -4.59 -4.35
C GLY A 76 4.65 -5.59 -5.43
N VAL A 77 4.08 -5.05 -6.50
CA VAL A 77 3.75 -5.85 -7.70
C VAL A 77 5.03 -6.50 -8.23
N ASN A 78 4.95 -7.80 -8.53
CA ASN A 78 6.08 -8.63 -8.97
C ASN A 78 7.24 -8.75 -7.95
N GLN A 79 7.04 -8.37 -6.68
CA GLN A 79 8.05 -8.50 -5.62
C GLN A 79 7.87 -9.78 -4.76
N GLY A 80 6.93 -10.64 -5.15
CA GLY A 80 6.57 -11.85 -4.40
C GLY A 80 5.28 -11.70 -3.61
N THR A 81 5.00 -12.68 -2.76
CA THR A 81 3.88 -12.67 -1.82
C THR A 81 4.43 -12.55 -0.39
N CYS A 82 3.69 -11.86 0.48
CA CYS A 82 4.08 -11.79 1.89
C CYS A 82 3.90 -13.15 2.57
N GLN A 83 5.00 -13.90 2.78
CA GLN A 83 5.00 -15.18 3.48
C GLN A 83 5.92 -15.11 4.70
N ARG A 84 5.40 -15.53 5.86
CA ARG A 84 6.15 -15.50 7.14
C ARG A 84 6.75 -14.12 7.46
N GLY A 85 6.08 -13.05 7.03
CA GLY A 85 6.53 -11.66 7.25
C GLY A 85 7.56 -11.14 6.25
N TYR A 86 7.88 -11.87 5.19
CA TYR A 86 8.82 -11.44 4.15
C TYR A 86 8.23 -11.56 2.75
N CYS A 87 8.68 -10.71 1.84
CA CYS A 87 8.32 -10.80 0.43
C CYS A 87 9.15 -11.88 -0.28
N VAL A 88 8.49 -12.96 -0.72
CA VAL A 88 9.13 -14.10 -1.42
C VAL A 88 8.44 -14.44 -2.74
#